data_AF-A0A2X2LXR0-F1
#
_entry.id   AF-A0A2X2LXR0-F1
#
_cell.length_a   1.000
_cell.length_b   1.000
_cell.length_c   1.000
_cell.angle_alpha   90.00
_cell.angle_beta   90.00
_cell.angle_gamma   90.00
#
_symmetry.space_group_name_H-M   'P 1'
#
loop_
_entity.id
_entity.type
_entity.pdbx_description
1 polymer ?
#
loop_
_entity_poly.entity_id
_entity_poly.type
_entity_poly.pdbx_seq_one_letter_code
_entity_poly.pdbx_strand_id
1 'polypeptide(L)'
;MLWNRSVNMQMFDKDRARQLACIIRQKPEIDGKGATVVSASLVNKNPIDQKVIVDSYLEWLNQGITKESITTFIERYSQALIPPLIAFIQNYGIALEAHMQNTVVNLGPHFDIQFLVRDLGGSRIDLETLQHRVSDIKITNDSLIADSIDAVIAKFQHAVIQNQMAEFNPSF
;
A
#
# COMPACT_ATOMS: atom_id res chain seq x y z
N MET A 1 26.14 -13.84 -49.80
CA MET A 1 25.41 -12.67 -50.35
C MET A 1 24.47 -12.18 -49.27
N LEU A 2 24.89 -11.13 -48.58
CA LEU A 2 24.14 -10.14 -47.80
C LEU A 2 22.79 -10.56 -47.17
N TRP A 3 22.80 -10.76 -45.85
CA TRP A 3 21.68 -10.31 -45.01
C TRP A 3 22.24 -9.35 -43.95
N ASN A 4 22.54 -8.14 -44.41
CA ASN A 4 22.71 -6.96 -43.58
C ASN A 4 21.38 -6.20 -43.62
N ARG A 5 20.50 -6.49 -42.67
CA ARG A 5 19.42 -5.58 -42.31
C ARG A 5 19.47 -5.39 -40.81
N SER A 6 20.25 -4.39 -40.41
CA SER A 6 20.04 -3.63 -39.20
C SER A 6 18.54 -3.35 -39.10
N VAL A 7 17.84 -4.07 -38.23
CA VAL A 7 16.52 -3.67 -37.81
C VAL A 7 16.73 -2.42 -36.97
N ASN A 8 16.59 -1.26 -37.62
CA ASN A 8 16.36 -0.01 -36.92
C ASN A 8 15.11 -0.25 -36.07
N MET A 9 15.31 -0.49 -34.79
CA MET A 9 14.28 -0.56 -33.78
C MET A 9 13.74 0.86 -33.59
N GLN A 10 12.96 1.31 -34.58
CA GLN A 10 12.14 2.50 -34.46
C GLN A 10 11.29 2.35 -33.20
N MET A 11 11.33 3.40 -32.37
CA MET A 11 10.46 3.61 -31.22
C MET A 11 9.10 2.95 -31.44
N PHE A 12 8.86 1.83 -30.74
CA PHE A 12 7.49 1.38 -30.56
C PHE A 12 6.71 2.56 -30.00
N ASP A 13 5.58 2.87 -30.63
CA ASP A 13 4.61 3.80 -30.09
C ASP A 13 4.26 3.36 -28.66
N LYS A 14 4.72 4.12 -27.67
CA LYS A 14 4.55 3.80 -26.24
C LYS A 14 3.07 3.60 -25.91
N ASP A 15 2.18 4.28 -26.63
CA ASP A 15 0.74 4.17 -26.40
C ASP A 15 0.17 2.85 -26.93
N ARG A 16 0.67 2.34 -28.07
CA ARG A 16 0.36 0.97 -28.52
C ARG A 16 0.94 -0.09 -27.59
N ALA A 17 2.16 0.10 -27.09
CA ALA A 17 2.79 -0.84 -26.17
C ALA A 17 2.01 -0.98 -24.84
N ARG A 18 1.39 0.11 -24.36
CA ARG A 18 0.54 0.09 -23.15
C ARG A 18 -0.74 -0.75 -23.31
N GLN A 19 -1.28 -0.87 -24.52
CA GLN A 19 -2.54 -1.58 -24.78
C GLN A 19 -2.45 -3.11 -24.65
N LEU A 20 -1.23 -3.68 -24.66
CA LEU A 20 -0.97 -5.12 -24.52
C LEU A 20 0.03 -5.44 -23.40
N ALA A 21 0.21 -4.51 -22.45
CA ALA A 21 1.09 -4.73 -21.32
C ALA A 21 0.47 -5.70 -20.29
N CYS A 22 1.28 -6.59 -19.73
CA CYS A 22 0.88 -7.50 -18.66
C CYS A 22 1.89 -7.44 -17.50
N ILE A 23 1.38 -7.38 -16.27
CA ILE A 23 2.20 -7.46 -15.05
C ILE A 23 1.76 -8.70 -14.28
N ILE A 24 2.66 -9.67 -14.17
CA ILE A 24 2.48 -10.85 -13.31
C ILE A 24 2.92 -10.46 -11.90
N ARG A 25 2.09 -10.75 -10.90
CA ARG A 25 2.36 -10.46 -9.49
C ARG A 25 2.25 -11.73 -8.67
N GLN A 26 3.10 -11.84 -7.65
CA GLN A 26 2.96 -12.87 -6.64
C GLN A 26 1.66 -12.65 -5.85
N LYS A 27 0.99 -13.75 -5.49
CA LYS A 27 -0.17 -13.68 -4.61
C LYS A 27 0.27 -13.10 -3.25
N PRO A 28 -0.40 -12.05 -2.74
CA PRO A 28 -0.07 -11.50 -1.44
C PRO A 28 -0.52 -12.50 -0.37
N GLU A 29 0.43 -13.23 0.20
CA GLU A 29 0.20 -14.15 1.31
C GLU A 29 0.97 -13.62 2.52
N ILE A 30 0.24 -13.48 3.63
CA ILE A 30 0.82 -13.20 4.94
C ILE A 30 0.71 -14.51 5.71
N ASP A 31 1.84 -15.07 6.10
CA ASP A 31 1.89 -16.26 6.93
C ASP A 31 1.53 -15.87 8.37
N GLY A 32 0.36 -16.29 8.84
CA GLY A 32 -0.18 -15.83 10.11
C GLY A 32 -1.52 -16.50 10.43
N LYS A 33 -1.81 -16.61 11.73
CA LYS A 33 -3.15 -17.01 12.18
C LYS A 33 -4.12 -15.86 11.99
N GLY A 34 -5.39 -16.16 11.76
CA GLY A 34 -6.45 -15.15 11.66
C GLY A 34 -6.96 -14.96 10.22
N ALA A 35 -7.37 -13.75 9.89
CA ALA A 35 -8.01 -13.43 8.61
C ALA A 35 -7.21 -12.40 7.81
N THR A 36 -6.88 -12.74 6.56
CA THR A 36 -6.21 -11.83 5.63
C THR A 36 -7.23 -11.24 4.66
N VAL A 37 -7.40 -9.92 4.69
CA VAL A 37 -8.39 -9.19 3.89
C VAL A 37 -7.77 -7.94 3.27
N VAL A 38 -8.41 -7.40 2.22
CA VAL A 38 -8.06 -6.08 1.72
C VAL A 38 -8.54 -5.05 2.75
N SER A 39 -7.70 -4.09 3.16
CA SER A 39 -8.04 -3.14 4.22
C SER A 39 -9.37 -2.41 3.96
N ALA A 40 -9.72 -2.15 2.70
CA ALA A 40 -10.99 -1.52 2.35
C ALA A 40 -12.23 -2.29 2.83
N SER A 41 -12.14 -3.62 3.05
CA SER A 41 -13.28 -4.38 3.55
C SER A 41 -13.54 -4.16 5.05
N LEU A 42 -12.58 -3.61 5.80
CA LEU A 42 -12.67 -3.48 7.26
C LEU A 42 -13.90 -2.70 7.72
N VAL A 43 -14.20 -1.60 7.03
CA VAL A 43 -15.33 -0.70 7.33
C VAL A 43 -16.61 -1.08 6.60
N ASN A 44 -16.56 -2.13 5.78
CA ASN A 44 -17.70 -2.60 5.01
C ASN A 44 -18.49 -3.66 5.77
N LYS A 45 -19.79 -3.72 5.48
CA LYS A 45 -20.67 -4.77 6.00
C LYS A 45 -20.44 -6.06 5.22
N ASN A 46 -20.30 -7.16 5.94
CA ASN A 46 -20.33 -8.49 5.37
C ASN A 46 -21.74 -8.76 4.79
N PRO A 47 -21.86 -9.23 3.53
CA PRO A 47 -23.17 -9.46 2.91
C PRO A 47 -24.00 -10.57 3.60
N ILE A 48 -23.37 -11.47 4.36
CA ILE A 48 -24.03 -12.62 4.99
C ILE A 48 -24.78 -12.21 6.25
N ASP A 49 -24.13 -11.49 7.16
CA ASP A 49 -24.66 -11.15 8.49
C ASP A 49 -24.79 -9.63 8.74
N GLN A 50 -24.41 -8.80 7.76
CA GLN A 50 -24.44 -7.35 7.80
C GLN A 50 -23.56 -6.71 8.88
N LYS A 51 -22.68 -7.49 9.52
CA LYS A 51 -21.71 -6.98 10.50
C LYS A 51 -20.54 -6.30 9.80
N VAL A 52 -20.02 -5.24 10.41
CA VAL A 52 -18.78 -4.61 9.96
C VAL A 52 -17.62 -5.56 10.29
N ILE A 53 -16.67 -5.72 9.37
CA ILE A 53 -15.59 -6.70 9.53
C ILE A 53 -14.73 -6.44 10.78
N VAL A 54 -14.50 -5.18 11.14
CA VAL A 54 -13.81 -4.83 12.39
C VAL A 54 -14.57 -5.33 13.62
N ASP A 55 -15.90 -5.21 13.64
CA ASP A 55 -16.73 -5.70 14.76
C ASP A 55 -16.62 -7.23 14.87
N SER A 56 -16.69 -7.94 13.73
CA SER A 56 -16.50 -9.40 13.69
C SER A 56 -15.12 -9.81 14.21
N TYR A 57 -14.09 -9.02 13.93
CA TYR A 57 -12.74 -9.27 14.45
C TYR A 57 -12.65 -9.07 15.96
N LEU A 58 -13.25 -8.00 16.50
CA LEU A 58 -13.31 -7.76 17.95
C LEU A 58 -14.08 -8.90 18.66
N GLU A 59 -15.22 -9.32 18.10
CA GLU A 59 -15.98 -10.47 18.61
C GLU A 59 -15.15 -11.75 18.60
N TRP A 60 -14.40 -12.02 17.53
CA TRP A 60 -13.51 -13.19 17.44
C TRP A 60 -12.41 -13.18 18.51
N LEU A 61 -11.92 -12.00 18.90
CA LEU A 61 -10.98 -11.81 20.01
C LEU A 61 -11.65 -11.89 21.40
N ASN A 62 -12.94 -12.22 21.48
CA ASN A 62 -13.77 -12.13 22.68
C ASN A 62 -13.75 -10.74 23.33
N GLN A 63 -13.63 -9.69 22.50
CA GLN A 63 -13.78 -8.30 22.92
C GLN A 63 -15.22 -7.84 22.63
N GLY A 64 -15.81 -7.08 23.54
CA GLY A 64 -17.07 -6.38 23.26
C GLY A 64 -16.81 -5.18 22.34
N ILE A 65 -17.82 -4.75 21.59
CA ILE A 65 -17.75 -3.53 20.75
C ILE A 65 -17.89 -2.32 21.67
N THR A 66 -16.77 -1.90 22.26
CA THR A 66 -16.68 -0.77 23.19
C THR A 66 -15.70 0.26 22.67
N LYS A 67 -15.82 1.51 23.15
CA LYS A 67 -14.84 2.57 22.85
C LYS A 67 -13.41 2.14 23.13
N GLU A 68 -13.15 1.40 24.21
CA GLU A 68 -11.82 0.93 24.58
C GLU A 68 -11.28 -0.10 23.57
N SER A 69 -12.10 -1.07 23.16
CA SER A 69 -11.71 -2.09 22.18
C SER A 69 -11.45 -1.48 20.79
N ILE A 70 -12.28 -0.51 20.38
CA ILE A 70 -12.15 0.20 19.10
C ILE A 70 -10.90 1.07 19.10
N THR A 71 -10.67 1.84 20.18
CA THR A 71 -9.43 2.62 20.33
C THR A 71 -8.21 1.71 20.27
N THR A 72 -8.23 0.57 20.99
CA THR A 72 -7.14 -0.41 20.96
C THR A 72 -6.89 -0.94 19.55
N PHE A 73 -7.96 -1.26 18.80
CA PHE A 73 -7.84 -1.68 17.41
C PHE A 73 -7.17 -0.59 16.54
N ILE A 74 -7.67 0.65 16.60
CA ILE A 74 -7.13 1.77 15.80
C ILE A 74 -5.67 2.03 16.16
N GLU A 75 -5.31 2.01 17.43
CA GLU A 75 -3.92 2.18 17.90
C GLU A 75 -3.02 1.08 17.34
N ARG A 76 -3.42 -0.19 17.46
CA ARG A 76 -2.63 -1.34 16.97
C ARG A 76 -2.51 -1.34 15.44
N TYR A 77 -3.60 -1.04 14.75
CA TYR A 77 -3.62 -0.88 13.29
C TYR A 77 -2.65 0.23 12.84
N SER A 78 -2.75 1.41 13.47
CA SER A 78 -1.90 2.56 13.16
C SER A 78 -0.43 2.29 13.44
N GLN A 79 -0.13 1.65 14.58
CA GLN A 79 1.23 1.34 15.00
C GLN A 79 1.90 0.32 14.08
N ALA A 80 1.15 -0.64 13.54
CA ALA A 80 1.69 -1.62 12.59
C ALA A 80 1.86 -1.03 11.17
N LEU A 81 1.06 -0.04 10.78
CA LEU A 81 1.08 0.54 9.43
C LEU A 81 2.01 1.75 9.28
N ILE A 82 1.83 2.76 10.13
CA ILE A 82 2.36 4.11 9.90
C ILE A 82 3.88 4.17 10.09
N PRO A 83 4.48 3.63 11.17
CA PRO A 83 5.92 3.74 11.39
C PRO A 83 6.77 3.14 10.26
N PRO A 84 6.47 1.94 9.71
CA PRO A 84 7.20 1.42 8.55
C PRO A 84 7.13 2.35 7.33
N LEU A 85 5.95 2.94 7.05
CA LEU A 85 5.77 3.84 5.91
C LEU A 85 6.53 5.16 6.09
N ILE A 86 6.53 5.73 7.30
CA ILE A 86 7.36 6.90 7.62
C ILE A 86 8.84 6.56 7.50
N ALA A 87 9.25 5.36 7.94
CA ALA A 87 10.63 4.92 7.80
C ALA A 87 11.07 4.79 6.34
N PHE A 88 10.18 4.40 5.41
CA PHE A 88 10.48 4.41 3.97
C PHE A 88 10.74 5.83 3.45
N ILE A 89 9.94 6.81 3.88
CA ILE A 89 10.13 8.22 3.49
C ILE A 89 11.44 8.75 4.07
N GLN A 90 11.66 8.60 5.37
CA GLN A 90 12.83 9.14 6.05
C GLN A 90 14.14 8.50 5.58
N ASN A 91 14.15 7.19 5.36
CA ASN A 91 15.36 6.49 5.00
C ASN A 91 15.64 6.51 3.51
N TYR A 92 14.60 6.44 2.66
CA TYR A 92 14.77 6.21 1.22
C TYR A 92 14.09 7.26 0.34
N GLY A 93 13.35 8.22 0.91
CA GLY A 93 12.57 9.17 0.12
C GLY A 93 11.40 8.53 -0.62
N ILE A 94 10.90 7.37 -0.15
CA ILE A 94 9.85 6.61 -0.85
C ILE A 94 8.53 6.71 -0.09
N ALA A 95 7.48 7.15 -0.78
CA ALA A 95 6.10 7.00 -0.33
C ALA A 95 5.37 5.96 -1.19
N LEU A 96 4.89 4.90 -0.53
CA LEU A 96 4.06 3.88 -1.15
C LEU A 96 2.60 4.36 -1.27
N GLU A 97 1.88 3.83 -2.25
CA GLU A 97 0.44 4.08 -2.42
C GLU A 97 -0.41 3.19 -1.49
N ALA A 98 -0.19 3.31 -0.18
CA ALA A 98 -0.81 2.45 0.83
C ALA A 98 -2.24 2.89 1.24
N HIS A 99 -3.11 3.16 0.26
CA HIS A 99 -4.54 3.36 0.52
C HIS A 99 -5.27 2.02 0.72
N MET A 100 -6.51 2.04 1.20
CA MET A 100 -7.20 0.83 1.66
C MET A 100 -7.36 -0.27 0.61
N GLN A 101 -7.52 0.08 -0.67
CA GLN A 101 -7.57 -0.90 -1.76
C GLN A 101 -6.20 -1.48 -2.12
N ASN A 102 -5.11 -0.78 -1.84
CA ASN A 102 -3.74 -1.19 -2.11
C ASN A 102 -3.03 -1.71 -0.86
N THR A 103 -3.78 -1.91 0.22
CA THR A 103 -3.27 -2.48 1.46
C THR A 103 -4.03 -3.76 1.77
N VAL A 104 -3.30 -4.83 2.04
CA VAL A 104 -3.82 -6.08 2.60
C VAL A 104 -3.42 -6.11 4.06
N VAL A 105 -4.36 -6.45 4.93
CA VAL A 105 -4.15 -6.60 6.37
C VAL A 105 -4.41 -8.05 6.76
N ASN A 106 -3.53 -8.59 7.60
CA ASN A 106 -3.81 -9.80 8.37
C ASN A 106 -4.21 -9.38 9.77
N LEU A 107 -5.38 -9.87 10.20
CA LEU A 107 -5.95 -9.66 11.52
C LEU A 107 -5.78 -10.94 12.34
N GLY A 108 -4.73 -10.97 13.16
CA GLY A 108 -4.34 -12.11 13.97
C GLY A 108 -4.82 -12.05 15.42
N PRO A 109 -4.55 -13.10 16.22
CA PRO A 109 -4.94 -13.11 17.63
C PRO A 109 -4.22 -12.01 18.42
N HIS A 110 -4.81 -11.57 19.54
CA HIS A 110 -4.20 -10.58 20.45
C HIS A 110 -3.83 -9.23 19.80
N PHE A 111 -4.56 -8.81 18.76
CA PHE A 111 -4.23 -7.61 17.98
C PHE A 111 -2.88 -7.69 17.26
N ASP A 112 -2.43 -8.89 16.89
CA ASP A 112 -1.31 -9.07 15.96
C ASP A 112 -1.77 -8.66 14.55
N ILE A 113 -1.32 -7.49 14.10
CA ILE A 113 -1.74 -6.89 12.83
C ILE A 113 -0.52 -6.75 11.93
N GLN A 114 -0.62 -7.29 10.74
CA GLN A 114 0.44 -7.25 9.73
C GLN A 114 -0.11 -6.69 8.42
N PHE A 115 0.73 -5.95 7.71
CA PHE A 115 0.36 -5.31 6.46
C PHE A 115 1.23 -5.76 5.29
N LEU A 116 0.59 -5.85 4.14
CA LEU A 116 1.24 -5.96 2.85
C LEU A 116 0.68 -4.87 1.94
N VAL A 117 1.54 -3.96 1.50
CA VAL A 117 1.17 -2.95 0.50
C VAL A 117 1.39 -3.55 -0.88
N ARG A 118 0.36 -3.48 -1.73
CA ARG A 118 0.36 -3.92 -3.11
C ARG A 118 0.25 -2.71 -4.03
N ASP A 119 0.74 -2.88 -5.25
CA ASP A 119 0.82 -1.82 -6.27
C ASP A 119 1.83 -0.71 -5.93
N LEU A 120 2.75 -0.48 -6.87
CA LEU A 120 3.79 0.53 -6.76
C LEU A 120 3.62 1.64 -7.80
N GLY A 121 2.64 1.51 -8.71
CA GLY A 121 2.45 2.39 -9.86
C GLY A 121 2.12 3.84 -9.50
N GLY A 122 1.50 4.09 -8.34
CA GLY A 122 1.27 5.45 -7.84
C GLY A 122 2.21 5.87 -6.71
N SER A 123 3.30 5.13 -6.46
CA SER A 123 4.32 5.52 -5.49
C SER A 123 5.05 6.80 -5.92
N ARG A 124 5.70 7.47 -4.96
CA ARG A 124 6.54 8.64 -5.22
C ARG A 124 7.91 8.47 -4.59
N ILE A 125 8.94 8.89 -5.31
CA ILE A 125 10.34 8.71 -4.95
C ILE A 125 11.05 10.06 -5.06
N ASP A 126 11.59 10.53 -3.94
CA ASP A 126 12.57 11.61 -3.91
C ASP A 126 13.93 11.01 -4.25
N LEU A 127 14.43 11.36 -5.44
CA LEU A 127 15.64 10.73 -5.99
C LEU A 127 16.89 11.08 -5.19
N GLU A 128 16.99 12.33 -4.71
CA GLU A 128 18.13 12.81 -3.92
C GLU A 128 18.28 11.97 -2.64
N THR A 129 17.21 11.82 -1.87
CA THR A 129 17.20 11.00 -0.65
C THR A 129 17.52 9.54 -0.96
N LEU A 130 16.97 8.99 -2.04
CA LEU A 130 17.22 7.60 -2.42
C LEU A 130 18.71 7.37 -2.77
N GLN A 131 19.32 8.28 -3.52
CA GLN A 131 20.72 8.21 -3.94
C GLN A 131 21.70 8.29 -2.75
N HIS A 132 21.29 8.90 -1.64
CA HIS A 132 22.10 8.91 -0.41
C HIS A 132 22.20 7.52 0.26
N ARG A 133 21.26 6.61 -0.02
CA ARG A 133 21.27 5.25 0.54
C ARG A 133 21.70 4.17 -0.45
N VAL A 134 21.36 4.36 -1.72
CA VAL A 134 21.54 3.34 -2.75
C VAL A 134 22.43 3.94 -3.84
N SER A 135 23.64 3.43 -3.96
CA SER A 135 24.55 3.83 -5.03
C SER A 135 24.16 3.18 -6.37
N ASP A 136 24.61 3.79 -7.47
CA ASP A 136 24.53 3.21 -8.82
C ASP A 136 23.10 2.96 -9.35
N ILE A 137 22.12 3.77 -8.93
CA ILE A 137 20.76 3.68 -9.45
C ILE A 137 20.71 4.14 -10.91
N LYS A 138 20.28 3.22 -11.78
CA LYS A 138 19.93 3.54 -13.17
C LYS A 138 18.43 3.79 -13.31
N ILE A 139 18.08 5.06 -13.54
CA ILE A 139 16.70 5.45 -13.83
C ILE A 139 16.40 5.13 -15.29
N THR A 140 15.37 4.31 -15.53
CA THR A 140 14.90 3.95 -16.87
C THR A 140 13.52 4.52 -17.19
N ASN A 141 12.81 5.01 -16.16
CA ASN A 141 11.53 5.68 -16.22
C ASN A 141 11.44 6.66 -15.04
N ASP A 142 11.00 7.88 -15.30
CA ASP A 142 10.88 8.98 -14.34
C ASP A 142 9.46 9.13 -13.77
N SER A 143 8.48 8.32 -14.20
CA SER A 143 7.06 8.48 -13.84
C SER A 143 6.73 8.40 -12.34
N LEU A 144 7.64 7.84 -11.53
CA LEU A 144 7.50 7.75 -10.06
C LEU A 144 8.36 8.78 -9.32
N ILE A 145 9.27 9.46 -10.02
CA ILE A 145 10.16 10.45 -9.43
C ILE A 145 9.32 11.67 -9.08
N ALA A 146 9.45 12.11 -7.83
CA ALA A 146 8.79 13.30 -7.32
C ALA A 146 9.66 14.53 -7.54
N ASP A 147 9.01 15.69 -7.68
CA ASP A 147 9.72 16.96 -7.81
C ASP A 147 10.42 17.38 -6.51
N SER A 148 9.97 16.86 -5.37
CA SER A 148 10.55 17.13 -4.05
C SER A 148 10.11 16.10 -2.99
N ILE A 149 10.83 16.09 -1.86
CA ILE A 149 10.42 15.35 -0.66
C ILE A 149 9.04 15.76 -0.15
N ASP A 150 8.63 17.02 -0.32
CA ASP A 150 7.29 17.47 0.07
C ASP A 150 6.19 16.77 -0.76
N ALA A 151 6.43 16.51 -2.04
CA ALA A 151 5.50 15.76 -2.88
C ALA A 151 5.41 14.28 -2.46
N VAL A 152 6.51 13.68 -1.98
CA VAL A 152 6.52 12.35 -1.36
C VAL A 152 5.69 12.34 -0.08
N ILE A 153 5.90 13.31 0.81
CA ILE A 153 5.14 13.46 2.07
C ILE A 153 3.66 13.68 1.77
N ALA A 154 3.32 14.53 0.79
CA ALA A 154 1.94 14.77 0.37
C ALA A 154 1.26 13.50 -0.14
N LYS A 155 1.98 12.64 -0.88
CA LYS A 155 1.45 11.33 -1.32
C LYS A 155 1.11 10.44 -0.14
N PHE A 156 1.99 10.38 0.88
CA PHE A 156 1.72 9.63 2.11
C PHE A 156 0.51 10.19 2.87
N GLN A 157 0.43 11.52 3.04
CA GLN A 157 -0.69 12.17 3.71
C GLN A 157 -2.02 11.84 3.00
N HIS A 158 -2.06 11.93 1.68
CA HIS A 158 -3.24 11.59 0.91
C HIS A 158 -3.60 10.11 1.04
N ALA A 159 -2.67 9.20 0.74
CA ALA A 159 -2.97 7.76 0.67
C ALA A 159 -3.25 7.14 2.05
N VAL A 160 -2.48 7.53 3.07
CA VAL A 160 -2.53 6.89 4.39
C VAL A 160 -3.43 7.67 5.34
N ILE A 161 -3.23 8.98 5.49
CA ILE A 161 -3.97 9.75 6.49
C ILE A 161 -5.40 10.03 6.01
N GLN A 162 -5.54 10.61 4.81
CA GLN A 162 -6.84 11.04 4.28
C GLN A 162 -7.70 9.89 3.73
N ASN A 163 -7.09 8.88 3.09
CA ASN A 163 -7.86 7.79 2.46
C ASN A 163 -7.96 6.53 3.32
N GLN A 164 -7.00 6.25 4.20
CA GLN A 164 -7.02 5.00 4.97
C GLN A 164 -7.39 5.23 6.44
N MET A 165 -6.75 6.16 7.13
CA MET A 165 -7.05 6.41 8.53
C MET A 165 -8.37 7.15 8.74
N ALA A 166 -8.75 8.05 7.83
CA ALA A 166 -10.02 8.80 7.92
C ALA A 166 -11.27 7.91 7.79
N GLU A 167 -11.15 6.72 7.20
CA GLU A 167 -12.26 5.77 7.06
C GLU A 167 -12.65 5.13 8.40
N PHE A 168 -11.74 5.11 9.39
CA PHE A 168 -12.06 4.71 10.76
C PHE A 168 -12.76 5.81 11.56
N ASN A 169 -13.50 6.70 10.90
CA ASN A 169 -14.23 7.75 11.59
C ASN A 169 -15.37 7.12 12.41
N PRO A 170 -15.34 7.24 13.75
CA PRO A 170 -16.51 6.90 14.55
C PRO A 170 -17.58 7.94 14.20
N SER A 171 -18.52 7.56 13.34
CA SER A 171 -19.77 8.31 13.21
C SER A 171 -20.46 8.22 14.57
N PHE A 172 -20.33 9.29 15.37
CA PHE A 172 -21.00 9.45 16.66
C PHE A 172 -22.49 9.72 16.46
#